data_AF-A0A9J7AT62-F1
#
_entry.id   AF-A0A9J7AT62-F1
#
_cell.length_a   1.000
_cell.length_b   1.000
_cell.length_c   1.000
_cell.angle_alpha   90.00
_cell.angle_beta   90.00
_cell.angle_gamma   90.00
#
_symmetry.space_group_name_H-M   'P 1'
#
loop_
_entity.id
_entity.type
_entity.pdbx_description
1 polymer ?
#
loop_
_entity_poly.entity_id
_entity_poly.type
_entity_poly.pdbx_seq_one_letter_code
_entity_poly.pdbx_strand_id
1 'polypeptide(L)'
;MVKDVREELLPEAALELDAVASVAEAAAEKILTAVEKIDGLRDGMPEDVSEAVGEAIVEIFEACGFQDLTGQRVGRIHQTLDNVADRVEAVLAHTGHGPDDASSEAKRNRDKHTENVEKSGGEPFSEEGLLNGPQLPSDAKTQEEIDALMDQLNK
;
A
#
# COMPACT_ATOMS: atom_id res chain seq x y z
N MET A 1 -21.54 13.73 -17.21
CA MET A 1 -21.50 13.59 -15.73
C MET A 1 -21.04 12.22 -15.29
N VAL A 2 -21.76 11.11 -15.56
CA VAL A 2 -21.31 9.76 -15.12
C VAL A 2 -20.12 9.23 -15.95
N LYS A 3 -20.04 9.61 -17.23
CA LYS A 3 -18.90 9.27 -18.12
C LYS A 3 -17.61 9.97 -17.66
N ASP A 4 -17.69 11.25 -17.34
CA ASP A 4 -16.59 12.10 -16.84
C ASP A 4 -16.01 11.58 -15.50
N VAL A 5 -16.86 11.00 -14.63
CA VAL A 5 -16.40 10.36 -13.38
C VAL A 5 -15.49 9.17 -13.65
N ARG A 6 -15.77 8.38 -14.69
CA ARG A 6 -15.00 7.19 -15.05
C ARG A 6 -13.75 7.52 -15.87
N GLU A 7 -13.90 8.38 -16.87
CA GLU A 7 -12.86 8.61 -17.88
C GLU A 7 -11.80 9.60 -17.41
N GLU A 8 -12.13 10.48 -16.45
CA GLU A 8 -11.20 11.49 -15.95
C GLU A 8 -11.01 11.42 -14.42
N LEU A 9 -12.08 11.50 -13.62
CA LEU A 9 -11.94 11.72 -12.18
C LEU A 9 -11.36 10.54 -11.39
N LEU A 10 -11.79 9.31 -11.67
CA LEU A 10 -11.28 8.12 -10.94
C LEU A 10 -9.81 7.80 -11.28
N PRO A 11 -9.39 7.78 -12.57
CA PRO A 11 -7.98 7.61 -12.92
C PRO A 11 -7.08 8.73 -12.37
N GLU A 12 -7.54 9.98 -12.41
CA GLU A 12 -6.79 11.11 -11.86
C GLU A 12 -6.60 10.98 -10.34
N ALA A 13 -7.65 10.59 -9.61
CA ALA A 13 -7.56 10.34 -8.17
C ALA A 13 -6.61 9.20 -7.81
N ALA A 14 -6.55 8.13 -8.62
CA ALA A 14 -5.61 7.04 -8.42
C ALA A 14 -4.16 7.49 -8.66
N LEU A 15 -3.91 8.25 -9.73
CA LEU A 15 -2.58 8.80 -10.04
C LEU A 15 -2.07 9.76 -8.97
N GLU A 16 -2.92 10.65 -8.45
CA GLU A 16 -2.57 11.54 -7.35
C GLU A 16 -2.24 10.77 -6.07
N LEU A 17 -2.96 9.68 -5.79
CA LEU A 17 -2.70 8.84 -4.63
C LEU A 17 -1.35 8.12 -4.74
N ASP A 18 -1.02 7.57 -5.90
CA ASP A 18 0.28 6.94 -6.17
C ASP A 18 1.41 7.97 -6.07
N ALA A 19 1.19 9.19 -6.58
CA ALA A 19 2.17 10.27 -6.48
C ALA A 19 2.44 10.66 -5.01
N VAL A 20 1.40 10.75 -4.18
CA VAL A 20 1.56 11.01 -2.74
C VAL A 20 2.32 9.88 -2.05
N ALA A 21 2.01 8.62 -2.36
CA ALA A 21 2.73 7.47 -1.79
C ALA A 21 4.21 7.49 -2.17
N SER A 22 4.53 7.72 -3.44
CA SER A 22 5.90 7.80 -3.92
C SER A 22 6.69 8.95 -3.28
N VAL A 23 6.08 10.12 -3.11
CA VAL A 23 6.72 11.26 -2.43
C VAL A 23 6.95 10.94 -0.95
N ALA A 24 6.01 10.27 -0.29
CA ALA A 24 6.15 9.86 1.10
C ALA A 24 7.28 8.84 1.30
N GLU A 25 7.36 7.83 0.43
CA GLU A 25 8.46 6.84 0.37
C GLU A 25 9.82 7.52 0.23
N ALA A 26 9.96 8.40 -0.76
CA ALA A 26 11.21 9.11 -1.00
C ALA A 26 11.60 10.06 0.14
N ALA A 27 10.62 10.61 0.87
CA ALA A 27 10.88 11.42 2.05
C ALA A 27 11.37 10.56 3.23
N ALA A 28 10.74 9.40 3.47
CA ALA A 28 11.15 8.47 4.51
C ALA A 28 12.57 7.94 4.27
N GLU A 29 12.91 7.54 3.04
CA GLU A 29 14.27 7.10 2.68
C GLU A 29 15.33 8.16 3.02
N LYS A 30 15.04 9.44 2.70
CA LYS A 30 15.92 10.56 3.02
C LYS A 30 16.08 10.78 4.52
N ILE A 31 14.99 10.64 5.29
CA ILE A 31 15.02 10.76 6.75
C ILE A 31 15.89 9.64 7.33
N LEU A 32 15.65 8.38 6.95
CA LEU A 32 16.42 7.23 7.42
C LEU A 32 17.91 7.37 7.07
N THR A 33 18.22 7.77 5.84
CA THR A 33 19.61 8.02 5.41
C THR A 33 20.26 9.15 6.22
N ALA A 34 19.52 10.20 6.59
CA ALA A 34 20.04 11.28 7.42
C ALA A 34 20.29 10.81 8.85
N VAL A 35 19.41 9.97 9.39
CA VAL A 35 19.53 9.36 10.72
C VAL A 35 20.74 8.43 10.79
N GLU A 36 20.97 7.58 9.79
CA GLU A 36 22.17 6.72 9.71
C GLU A 36 23.47 7.54 9.73
N LYS A 37 23.48 8.70 9.05
CA LYS A 37 24.63 9.61 9.09
C LYS A 37 24.84 10.20 10.48
N ILE A 38 23.76 10.50 11.21
CA ILE A 38 23.84 10.99 12.59
C ILE A 38 24.37 9.86 13.50
N ASP A 39 23.89 8.62 13.32
CA ASP A 39 24.35 7.46 14.08
C ASP A 39 25.86 7.25 13.93
N GLY A 40 26.38 7.36 12.71
CA GLY A 40 27.81 7.24 12.43
C GLY A 40 28.69 8.35 13.02
N LEU A 41 28.11 9.45 13.53
CA LEU A 41 28.84 10.52 14.21
C LEU A 41 28.90 10.33 15.74
N ARG A 42 28.16 9.36 16.28
CA ARG A 42 28.01 9.17 17.74
C ARG A 42 29.31 8.79 18.44
N ASP A 43 30.22 8.09 17.76
CA ASP A 43 31.54 7.72 18.31
C ASP A 43 32.39 8.94 18.71
N GLY A 44 32.12 10.12 18.14
CA GLY A 44 32.79 11.37 18.48
C GLY A 44 32.11 12.18 19.59
N MET A 45 30.98 11.72 20.12
CA MET A 45 30.18 12.45 21.11
C MET A 45 30.55 12.02 22.55
N PRO A 46 30.34 12.90 23.55
CA PRO A 46 30.32 12.48 24.96
C PRO A 46 29.33 11.34 25.19
N GLU A 47 29.63 10.45 26.13
CA GLU A 47 28.85 9.21 26.38
C GLU A 47 27.36 9.48 26.62
N ASP A 48 27.04 10.45 27.48
CA ASP A 48 25.67 10.85 27.82
C ASP A 48 24.90 11.41 26.61
N VAL A 49 25.59 12.17 25.75
CA VAL A 49 25.00 12.70 24.51
C VAL A 49 24.82 11.59 23.48
N SER A 50 25.80 10.69 23.35
CA SER A 50 25.76 9.57 22.42
C SER A 50 24.62 8.61 22.74
N GLU A 51 24.38 8.34 24.02
CA GLU A 51 23.26 7.52 24.48
C GLU A 51 21.91 8.17 24.16
N ALA A 52 21.72 9.44 24.54
CA ALA A 52 20.49 10.18 24.27
C ALA A 52 20.18 10.31 22.76
N VAL A 53 21.20 10.51 21.93
CA VAL A 53 21.05 10.51 20.47
C VAL A 53 20.68 9.11 19.96
N GLY A 54 21.27 8.06 20.52
CA GLY A 54 20.94 6.68 20.17
C GLY A 54 19.47 6.32 20.42
N GLU A 55 18.94 6.72 21.58
CA GLU A 55 17.53 6.52 21.92
C GLU A 55 16.60 7.24 20.91
N ALA A 56 16.90 8.50 20.60
CA ALA A 56 16.13 9.27 19.62
C ALA A 56 16.19 8.66 18.21
N ILE A 57 17.33 8.07 17.82
CA ILE A 57 17.48 7.37 16.55
C ILE A 57 16.58 6.13 16.48
N VAL A 58 16.51 5.36 17.57
CA VAL A 58 15.60 4.20 17.66
C VAL A 58 14.15 4.63 17.51
N GLU A 59 13.73 5.69 18.21
CA GLU A 59 12.36 6.23 18.09
C GLU A 59 12.03 6.64 16.65
N ILE A 60 12.99 7.24 15.92
CA ILE A 60 12.78 7.63 14.52
C ILE A 60 12.65 6.39 13.61
N PHE A 61 13.48 5.36 13.80
CA PHE A 61 13.36 4.11 13.03
C PHE A 61 11.98 3.46 13.22
N GLU A 62 11.50 3.38 14.46
CA GLU A 62 10.18 2.84 14.78
C GLU A 62 9.05 3.68 14.15
N ALA A 63 9.16 5.00 14.21
CA ALA A 63 8.18 5.90 13.61
C ALA A 63 8.14 5.79 12.07
N CYS A 64 9.29 5.62 11.42
CA CYS A 64 9.35 5.42 9.97
C CYS A 64 8.88 4.01 9.55
N GLY A 65 8.95 3.02 10.42
CA GLY A 65 8.41 1.67 10.18
C GLY A 65 6.90 1.65 9.88
N PHE A 66 6.14 2.65 10.33
CA PHE A 66 4.71 2.82 10.01
C PHE A 66 4.43 3.17 8.53
N GLN A 67 5.45 3.53 7.75
CA GLN A 67 5.28 3.89 6.34
C GLN A 67 4.85 2.69 5.47
N ASP A 68 5.26 1.47 5.83
CA ASP A 68 4.82 0.23 5.18
C ASP A 68 3.28 0.06 5.26
N LEU A 69 2.69 0.36 6.41
CA LEU A 69 1.24 0.35 6.59
C LEU A 69 0.54 1.43 5.73
N THR A 70 1.19 2.56 5.51
CA THR A 70 0.65 3.64 4.67
C THR A 70 0.64 3.23 3.20
N GLY A 71 1.72 2.62 2.69
CA GLY A 71 1.78 2.07 1.34
C GLY A 71 0.71 1.01 1.09
N GLN A 72 0.54 0.07 2.03
CA GLN A 72 -0.51 -0.96 1.94
C GLN A 72 -1.93 -0.38 1.97
N ARG A 73 -2.15 0.72 2.71
CA ARG A 73 -3.45 1.42 2.73
C ARG A 73 -3.70 2.14 1.41
N VAL A 74 -2.70 2.79 0.85
CA VAL A 74 -2.78 3.40 -0.48
C VAL A 74 -3.14 2.35 -1.52
N GLY A 75 -2.47 1.20 -1.54
CA GLY A 75 -2.80 0.09 -2.45
C GLY A 75 -4.25 -0.39 -2.31
N ARG A 76 -4.77 -0.52 -1.07
CA ARG A 76 -6.18 -0.86 -0.84
C ARG A 76 -7.15 0.21 -1.35
N ILE A 77 -6.79 1.49 -1.23
CA ILE A 77 -7.61 2.59 -1.77
C ILE A 77 -7.61 2.52 -3.30
N HIS A 78 -6.45 2.29 -3.93
CA HIS A 78 -6.37 2.10 -5.39
C HIS A 78 -7.30 0.98 -5.86
N GLN A 79 -7.23 -0.20 -5.23
CA GLN A 79 -8.10 -1.31 -5.58
C GLN A 79 -9.58 -1.02 -5.30
N THR A 80 -9.89 -0.20 -4.31
CA THR A 80 -11.26 0.27 -4.07
C THR A 80 -11.75 1.20 -5.18
N LEU A 81 -10.89 2.10 -5.68
CA LEU A 81 -11.21 2.98 -6.81
C LEU A 81 -11.47 2.18 -8.10
N ASP A 82 -10.66 1.14 -8.37
CA ASP A 82 -10.88 0.22 -9.49
C ASP A 82 -12.24 -0.47 -9.40
N ASN A 83 -12.57 -1.01 -8.22
CA ASN A 83 -13.87 -1.64 -7.97
C ASN A 83 -15.05 -0.67 -8.13
N VAL A 84 -14.87 0.61 -7.81
CA VAL A 84 -15.87 1.65 -8.04
C VAL A 84 -16.03 1.92 -9.53
N ALA A 85 -14.93 1.99 -10.29
CA ALA A 85 -14.97 2.16 -11.74
C ALA A 85 -15.74 1.04 -12.45
N ASP A 86 -15.48 -0.22 -12.06
CA ASP A 86 -16.18 -1.40 -12.61
C ASP A 86 -17.68 -1.39 -12.32
N ARG A 87 -18.07 -0.96 -11.11
CA ARG A 87 -19.49 -0.85 -10.74
C ARG A 87 -20.20 0.27 -11.49
N VAL A 88 -19.52 1.41 -11.72
CA VAL A 88 -20.04 2.48 -12.57
C VAL A 88 -20.25 1.98 -14.00
N GLU A 89 -19.32 1.20 -14.54
CA GLU A 89 -19.47 0.59 -15.88
C GLU A 89 -20.67 -0.36 -15.95
N ALA A 90 -20.85 -1.23 -14.95
CA ALA A 90 -22.01 -2.11 -14.88
C ALA A 90 -23.34 -1.35 -14.86
N VAL A 91 -23.44 -0.27 -14.08
CA VAL A 91 -24.64 0.58 -14.00
C VAL A 91 -24.90 1.33 -15.32
N LEU A 92 -23.86 1.84 -15.98
CA LEU A 92 -23.98 2.51 -17.28
C LEU A 92 -24.49 1.54 -18.37
N ALA A 93 -23.99 0.30 -18.39
CA ALA A 93 -24.43 -0.72 -19.32
C ALA A 93 -25.93 -1.07 -19.17
N HIS A 94 -26.49 -0.95 -17.96
CA HIS A 94 -27.87 -1.33 -17.67
C HIS A 94 -28.88 -0.16 -17.83
N THR A 95 -28.42 1.09 -17.81
CA THR A 95 -29.27 2.29 -17.88
C THR A 95 -29.51 2.80 -19.30
N GLY A 96 -29.18 2.00 -20.33
CA GLY A 96 -29.37 2.37 -21.74
C GLY A 96 -28.43 3.47 -22.25
N HIS A 97 -27.45 3.87 -21.43
CA HIS A 97 -26.29 4.67 -21.86
C HIS A 97 -25.07 3.76 -22.15
N GLY A 98 -25.34 2.47 -22.40
CA GLY A 98 -24.35 1.55 -22.95
C GLY A 98 -23.86 2.05 -24.30
N PRO A 99 -22.69 1.55 -24.77
CA PRO A 99 -22.05 2.06 -25.97
C PRO A 99 -22.83 1.65 -27.21
N ASP A 100 -23.89 2.40 -27.53
CA ASP A 100 -24.42 2.48 -28.87
C ASP A 100 -23.57 3.50 -29.63
N ASP A 101 -22.57 2.92 -30.30
CA ASP A 101 -21.99 3.30 -31.58
C ASP A 101 -20.46 3.51 -31.60
N ALA A 102 -19.86 2.76 -32.52
CA ALA A 102 -18.49 2.81 -33.04
C ALA A 102 -17.27 2.36 -32.19
N SER A 103 -16.72 1.23 -32.65
CA SER A 103 -15.29 0.86 -32.72
C SER A 103 -14.54 0.45 -31.45
N SER A 104 -14.47 -0.87 -31.26
CA SER A 104 -13.22 -1.64 -31.19
C SER A 104 -11.93 -0.85 -31.45
N GLU A 105 -11.30 -0.23 -30.45
CA GLU A 105 -9.88 0.14 -30.54
C GLU A 105 -9.10 0.25 -29.22
N ALA A 106 -9.73 0.31 -28.04
CA ALA A 106 -9.00 0.49 -26.77
C ALA A 106 -8.51 -0.80 -26.07
N LYS A 107 -8.47 -1.95 -26.76
CA LYS A 107 -7.99 -3.24 -26.19
C LYS A 107 -6.51 -3.54 -26.40
N ARG A 108 -5.67 -2.53 -26.66
CA ARG A 108 -4.22 -2.73 -26.88
C ARG A 108 -3.37 -1.74 -26.09
N ASN A 109 -3.33 -1.90 -24.77
CA ASN A 109 -2.14 -1.53 -23.99
C ASN A 109 -2.14 -2.11 -22.57
N ARG A 110 -2.85 -3.21 -22.35
CA ARG A 110 -2.74 -4.01 -21.13
C ARG A 110 -1.78 -5.17 -21.39
N ASP A 111 -0.52 -4.85 -21.63
CA ASP A 111 0.54 -5.86 -21.56
C ASP A 111 1.92 -5.18 -21.44
N LYS A 112 2.52 -5.30 -20.25
CA LYS A 112 3.95 -5.59 -19.97
C LYS A 112 4.33 -5.20 -18.54
N HIS A 113 3.86 -5.99 -17.58
CA HIS A 113 4.71 -6.46 -16.49
C HIS A 113 4.14 -7.76 -15.92
N THR A 114 4.21 -8.83 -16.71
CA THR A 114 4.07 -10.20 -16.20
C THR A 114 5.43 -10.85 -16.36
N GLU A 115 6.22 -10.85 -15.29
CA GLU A 115 7.35 -11.77 -15.20
C GLU A 115 6.83 -13.19 -14.96
N ASN A 116 7.41 -14.13 -15.68
CA ASN A 116 7.08 -15.54 -15.70
C ASN A 116 7.36 -16.19 -14.34
N VAL A 117 6.39 -16.90 -13.77
CA VAL A 117 6.68 -18.04 -12.88
C VAL A 117 5.79 -19.22 -13.26
N GLU A 118 6.47 -20.33 -13.54
CA GLU A 118 5.92 -21.58 -14.04
C GLU A 118 4.99 -22.26 -13.03
N LYS A 119 3.92 -22.87 -13.55
CA LYS A 119 3.01 -23.74 -12.79
C LYS A 119 3.76 -24.97 -12.26
N SER A 120 3.77 -25.15 -10.94
CA SER A 120 3.88 -26.46 -10.30
C SER A 120 2.81 -26.62 -9.23
N GLY A 121 2.20 -27.80 -9.17
CA GLY A 121 0.88 -28.04 -8.55
C GLY A 121 0.85 -28.00 -7.02
N GLY A 122 0.40 -26.86 -6.49
CA GLY A 122 -0.19 -26.64 -5.17
C GLY A 122 -1.16 -25.46 -5.29
N GLU A 123 -2.15 -25.31 -4.42
CA GLU A 123 -3.03 -24.13 -4.42
C GLU A 123 -2.17 -22.86 -4.52
N PRO A 124 -2.49 -21.92 -5.42
CA PRO A 124 -1.60 -20.80 -5.66
C PRO A 124 -1.58 -19.95 -4.39
N PHE A 125 -0.44 -19.94 -3.70
CA PHE A 125 -0.03 -18.83 -2.85
C PHE A 125 0.13 -17.62 -3.78
N SER A 126 -0.99 -16.96 -4.10
CA SER A 126 -0.98 -15.69 -4.79
C SER A 126 -0.40 -14.64 -3.85
N GLU A 127 0.53 -13.81 -4.34
CA GLU A 127 1.04 -12.65 -3.58
C GLU A 127 -0.10 -11.77 -3.03
N GLU A 128 -1.24 -11.71 -3.71
CA GLU A 128 -2.50 -11.10 -3.23
C GLU A 128 -2.93 -11.55 -1.82
N GLY A 129 -2.69 -12.83 -1.47
CA GLY A 129 -3.04 -13.39 -0.15
C GLY A 129 -1.99 -13.09 0.92
N LEU A 130 -0.82 -12.61 0.52
CA LEU A 130 0.27 -12.18 1.40
C LEU A 130 0.22 -10.67 1.69
N LEU A 131 -0.58 -9.90 0.93
CA LEU A 131 -0.85 -8.48 1.14
C LEU A 131 -1.83 -8.18 2.29
N ASN A 132 -1.88 -9.05 3.30
CA ASN A 132 -2.67 -8.81 4.51
C ASN A 132 -1.88 -7.92 5.47
N GLY A 133 -1.94 -6.62 5.19
CA GLY A 133 -1.42 -5.60 6.09
C GLY A 133 -2.06 -5.60 7.48
N PRO A 134 -1.43 -4.96 8.48
CA PRO A 134 -2.03 -4.76 9.79
C PRO A 134 -3.46 -4.22 9.67
N GLN A 135 -4.35 -4.82 10.45
CA GLN A 135 -5.77 -4.49 10.47
C GLN A 135 -5.98 -3.00 10.82
N LEU A 136 -7.11 -2.43 10.39
CA LEU A 136 -7.51 -1.09 10.86
C LEU A 136 -7.55 -1.09 12.40
N PRO A 137 -7.27 0.02 13.10
CA PRO A 137 -7.35 0.03 14.57
C PRO A 137 -8.72 -0.40 15.11
N SER A 138 -9.79 -0.20 14.34
CA SER A 138 -11.14 -0.70 14.65
C SER A 138 -11.28 -2.21 14.58
N ASP A 139 -10.44 -2.86 13.77
CA ASP A 139 -10.49 -4.28 13.45
C ASP A 139 -9.29 -5.02 14.04
N ALA A 140 -8.34 -4.31 14.65
CA ALA A 140 -7.13 -4.85 15.23
C ALA A 140 -7.44 -5.64 16.49
N LYS A 141 -6.96 -6.87 16.54
CA LYS A 141 -7.00 -7.69 17.75
C LYS A 141 -6.24 -7.02 18.88
N THR A 142 -6.82 -7.03 20.06
CA THR A 142 -6.18 -6.61 21.30
C THR A 142 -5.08 -7.59 21.69
N GLN A 143 -4.10 -7.15 22.50
CA GLN A 143 -3.03 -8.02 22.99
C GLN A 143 -3.58 -9.24 23.74
N GLU A 144 -4.66 -9.05 24.51
CA GLU A 144 -5.34 -10.11 25.24
C GLU A 144 -5.94 -11.18 24.31
N GLU A 145 -6.47 -10.77 23.15
CA GLU A 145 -6.96 -11.68 22.12
C GLU A 145 -5.82 -12.38 21.37
N ILE A 146 -4.68 -11.72 21.20
CA ILE A 146 -3.47 -12.31 20.61
C ILE A 146 -2.93 -13.40 21.54
N ASP A 147 -2.81 -13.11 22.83
CA ASP A 147 -2.30 -14.04 23.83
C ASP A 147 -3.23 -15.26 23.94
N ALA A 148 -4.55 -15.05 23.95
CA ALA A 148 -5.53 -16.14 23.96
C ALA A 148 -5.46 -17.04 22.71
N LEU A 149 -5.07 -16.50 21.56
CA LEU A 149 -4.92 -17.25 20.31
C LEU A 149 -3.63 -18.07 20.31
N MET A 150 -2.54 -17.52 20.85
CA MET A 150 -1.28 -18.24 21.02
C MET A 150 -1.38 -19.38 22.05
N ASP A 151 -2.13 -19.18 23.13
CA ASP A 151 -2.42 -20.24 24.11
C ASP A 151 -3.25 -21.39 23.54
N GLN A 152 -4.10 -21.12 22.53
CA GLN A 152 -4.86 -22.15 21.83
C GLN A 152 -4.00 -22.96 20.85
N LEU A 153 -2.94 -22.37 20.30
CA LEU A 153 -1.99 -23.08 19.43
C LEU A 153 -1.05 -24.02 20.21
N ASN A 154 -0.82 -23.73 21.49
CA ASN A 154 0.09 -24.48 22.37
C ASN A 154 -0.57 -25.67 23.11
N LYS A 155 -1.75 -26.12 22.66
CA LYS A 155 -2.44 -27.32 23.14
C LYS A 155 -2.48 -28.40 22.06
#